data_AF-A0A164L5Y0-F1
#
_entry.id   AF-A0A164L5Y0-F1
#
_cell.length_a   1.000
_cell.length_b   1.000
_cell.length_c   1.000
_cell.angle_alpha   90.00
_cell.angle_beta   90.00
_cell.angle_gamma   90.00
#
_symmetry.space_group_name_H-M   'P 1'
#
loop_
_entity.id
_entity.type
_entity.pdbx_description
1 polymer ?
#
loop_
_entity_poly.entity_id
_entity_poly.type
_entity_poly.pdbx_seq_one_letter_code
_entity_poly.pdbx_strand_id
1 'polypeptide(L)'
;MRLNVLPRGKATVSRAGIKFKNLLYGSKRAIEEQWYTKLKNKSVSIVYDPRHLDRIYIPNDDGLDYETCILLEPSEQYKTDFLEDIVFHQQLRNELEEEERSKQVQLTINTDTMMEQIIKTAKEKKKNTLYKPTSKKEKLDAIRDNKENEKQINREEEKFDLSPPVKDEDAEIIDFATRKKIEEQPVKKGTSRLMEKLKRKRDEELGKDK
;
A
#
# COMPACT_ATOMS: atom_id res chain seq x y z
N MET A 1 -31.27 27.93 34.00
CA MET A 1 -31.73 26.62 33.49
C MET A 1 -31.61 26.57 31.96
N ARG A 2 -30.54 25.98 31.41
CA ARG A 2 -30.40 25.73 29.96
C ARG A 2 -29.87 24.33 29.61
N LEU A 3 -29.35 23.58 30.59
CA LEU A 3 -28.74 22.25 30.39
C LEU A 3 -29.75 21.13 30.11
N ASN A 4 -31.01 21.26 30.53
CA ASN A 4 -32.03 20.21 30.34
C ASN A 4 -32.54 20.09 28.90
N VAL A 5 -32.30 21.09 28.06
CA VAL A 5 -32.75 21.12 26.65
C VAL A 5 -31.75 20.44 25.72
N LEU A 6 -30.51 20.27 26.18
CA LEU A 6 -29.44 19.70 25.38
C LEU A 6 -29.55 18.16 25.29
N PRO A 7 -29.12 17.56 24.16
CA PRO A 7 -29.12 16.12 24.00
C PRO A 7 -28.19 15.44 25.01
N ARG A 8 -28.63 14.26 25.46
CA ARG A 8 -27.87 13.39 26.35
C ARG A 8 -27.16 12.31 25.55
N GLY A 9 -25.91 12.05 25.91
CA GLY A 9 -25.08 10.99 25.36
C GLY A 9 -24.51 10.09 26.44
N LYS A 10 -23.96 8.94 26.05
CA LYS A 10 -23.14 8.10 26.92
C LYS A 10 -21.70 8.16 26.45
N ALA A 11 -20.80 8.55 27.35
CA ALA A 11 -19.37 8.55 27.10
C ALA A 11 -18.71 7.37 27.85
N THR A 12 -17.65 6.81 27.27
CA THR A 12 -16.88 5.71 27.87
C THR A 12 -15.57 6.24 28.38
N VAL A 13 -15.26 6.00 29.65
CA VAL A 13 -13.97 6.37 30.22
C VAL A 13 -12.91 5.36 29.76
N SER A 14 -11.84 5.87 29.16
CA SER A 14 -10.66 5.10 28.74
C SER A 14 -9.40 5.65 29.40
N ARG A 15 -8.27 4.93 29.29
CA ARG A 15 -6.98 5.42 29.81
C ARG A 15 -6.54 6.76 29.21
N ALA A 16 -6.92 7.00 27.95
CA ALA A 16 -6.58 8.21 27.21
C ALA A 16 -7.50 9.40 27.52
N GLY A 17 -8.65 9.17 28.15
CA GLY A 17 -9.66 10.20 28.34
C GLY A 17 -11.09 9.65 28.29
N ILE A 18 -12.05 10.54 28.43
CA ILE A 18 -13.48 10.28 28.28
C ILE A 18 -13.81 10.27 26.78
N LYS A 19 -14.13 9.11 26.23
CA LYS A 19 -14.40 8.90 24.81
C LYS A 19 -15.90 9.08 24.51
N PHE A 20 -16.23 9.99 23.60
CA PHE A 20 -17.59 10.17 23.08
C PHE A 20 -17.53 10.37 21.55
N LYS A 21 -18.26 9.54 20.78
CA LYS A 21 -18.27 9.61 19.30
C LYS A 21 -16.86 9.71 18.67
N ASN A 22 -15.95 8.89 19.19
CA ASN A 22 -14.54 8.85 18.81
C ASN A 22 -13.70 10.12 19.12
N LEU A 23 -14.25 11.06 19.89
CA LEU A 23 -13.55 12.23 20.43
C LEU A 23 -13.13 11.95 21.87
N LEU A 24 -11.98 12.49 22.28
CA LEU A 24 -11.42 12.35 23.62
C LEU A 24 -11.55 13.65 24.41
N TYR A 25 -12.08 13.52 25.63
CA TYR A 25 -12.32 14.62 26.55
C TYR A 25 -11.65 14.40 27.90
N GLY A 26 -11.28 15.51 28.54
CA GLY A 26 -10.60 15.54 29.82
C GLY A 26 -11.41 16.37 30.80
N SER A 27 -11.59 15.86 32.01
CA SER A 27 -12.21 16.59 33.11
C SER A 27 -11.28 16.61 34.31
N LYS A 28 -11.36 17.70 35.10
CA LYS A 28 -10.60 17.86 36.33
C LYS A 28 -11.01 16.80 37.36
N ARG A 29 -12.31 16.58 37.53
CA ARG A 29 -12.84 15.53 38.41
C ARG A 29 -12.35 14.13 38.01
N ALA A 30 -12.28 13.84 36.71
CA ALA A 30 -11.80 12.54 36.23
C ALA A 30 -10.31 12.30 36.58
N ILE A 31 -9.50 13.38 36.65
CA ILE A 31 -8.12 13.33 37.11
C ILE A 31 -8.07 13.10 38.63
N GLU A 32 -8.83 13.90 39.40
CA GLU A 32 -8.87 13.83 40.88
C GLU A 32 -9.35 12.47 41.40
N GLU A 33 -10.40 11.91 40.80
CA GLU A 33 -10.97 10.61 41.17
C GLU A 33 -10.25 9.40 40.54
N GLN A 34 -9.18 9.66 39.78
CA GLN A 34 -8.34 8.67 39.09
C GLN A 34 -9.15 7.73 38.17
N TRP A 35 -10.09 8.29 37.42
CA TRP A 35 -10.93 7.51 36.50
C TRP A 35 -10.13 6.82 35.40
N TYR A 36 -9.02 7.42 34.96
CA TYR A 36 -8.16 6.86 33.92
C TYR A 36 -7.31 5.67 34.38
N THR A 37 -7.04 5.55 35.69
CA THR A 37 -6.20 4.47 36.26
C THR A 37 -7.03 3.23 36.58
N LYS A 38 -8.31 3.42 36.93
CA LYS A 38 -9.22 2.33 37.22
C LYS A 38 -9.62 1.67 35.90
N LEU A 39 -9.09 0.48 35.62
CA LEU A 39 -9.33 -0.32 34.41
C LEU A 39 -10.78 -0.85 34.27
N LYS A 40 -11.74 -0.23 34.95
CA LYS A 40 -13.16 -0.59 34.84
C LYS A 40 -13.75 0.18 33.66
N ASN A 41 -14.45 -0.53 32.78
CA ASN A 41 -15.25 0.07 31.71
C ASN A 41 -16.39 0.90 32.31
N LYS A 42 -16.09 2.13 32.73
CA LYS A 42 -17.06 3.07 33.30
C LYS A 42 -17.68 3.86 32.15
N SER A 43 -19.00 3.82 32.07
CA SER A 43 -19.77 4.72 31.20
C SER A 43 -20.38 5.83 32.04
N VAL A 44 -20.40 7.04 31.49
CA VAL A 44 -20.90 8.24 32.16
C VAL A 44 -21.91 8.91 31.24
N SER A 45 -23.04 9.34 31.79
CA SER A 45 -24.01 10.16 31.06
C SER A 45 -23.47 11.57 30.90
N ILE A 46 -23.47 12.06 29.67
CA ILE A 46 -23.02 13.40 29.32
C ILE A 46 -24.16 14.18 28.67
N VAL A 47 -24.02 15.49 28.68
CA VAL A 47 -24.84 16.46 27.97
C VAL A 47 -23.92 17.25 27.06
N TYR A 48 -24.30 17.46 25.81
CA TYR A 48 -23.45 18.13 24.83
C TYR A 48 -24.29 19.01 23.89
N ASP A 49 -23.64 19.96 23.22
CA ASP A 49 -24.24 20.71 22.13
C ASP A 49 -23.78 20.11 20.78
N PRO A 50 -24.67 19.64 19.90
CA PRO A 50 -24.30 19.12 18.58
C PRO A 50 -23.56 20.13 17.71
N ARG A 51 -23.72 21.44 17.97
CA ARG A 51 -23.08 22.52 17.20
C ARG A 51 -21.67 22.84 17.68
N HIS A 52 -21.39 22.56 18.95
CA HIS A 52 -20.13 22.93 19.59
C HIS A 52 -19.65 21.79 20.49
N LEU A 53 -18.70 21.02 19.97
CA LEU A 53 -18.15 19.84 20.64
C LEU A 53 -16.84 20.11 21.39
N ASP A 54 -16.40 21.37 21.47
CA ASP A 54 -15.25 21.80 22.29
C ASP A 54 -15.42 21.38 23.77
N ARG A 55 -16.67 21.41 24.25
CA ARG A 55 -17.00 21.14 25.65
C ARG A 55 -18.19 20.22 25.78
N ILE A 56 -18.07 19.27 26.68
CA ILE A 56 -19.18 18.42 27.11
C ILE A 56 -19.36 18.54 28.61
N TYR A 57 -20.57 18.30 29.08
CA TYR A 57 -20.94 18.49 30.48
C TYR A 57 -21.37 17.16 31.08
N ILE A 58 -20.86 16.84 32.27
CA ILE A 58 -21.34 15.70 33.05
C ILE A 58 -22.21 16.25 34.18
N PRO A 59 -23.53 16.01 34.19
CA PRO A 59 -24.38 16.37 35.31
C PRO A 59 -24.01 15.53 36.53
N ASN A 60 -23.98 16.16 37.71
CA ASN A 60 -23.87 15.47 39.00
C ASN A 60 -25.24 14.94 39.45
N ASP A 61 -25.24 13.95 40.34
CA ASP A 61 -26.47 13.36 40.90
C ASP A 61 -27.34 14.40 41.62
N ASP A 62 -26.73 15.47 42.16
CA ASP A 62 -27.44 16.57 42.82
C ASP A 62 -28.21 17.48 41.84
N GLY A 63 -28.03 17.32 40.52
CA GLY A 63 -28.80 18.00 39.47
C GLY A 63 -28.57 19.51 39.32
N LEU A 64 -27.87 20.14 40.27
CA LEU A 64 -27.48 21.56 40.22
C LEU A 64 -26.08 21.77 39.64
N ASP A 65 -25.14 20.87 39.97
CA ASP A 65 -23.75 20.98 39.56
C ASP A 65 -23.44 20.19 38.30
N TYR A 66 -22.55 20.73 37.48
CA TYR A 66 -22.05 20.09 36.28
C TYR A 66 -20.54 20.19 36.20
N GLU A 67 -19.92 19.10 35.78
CA GLU A 67 -18.49 19.05 35.49
C GLU A 67 -18.28 19.34 34.00
N THR A 68 -17.43 20.31 33.67
CA THR A 68 -17.09 20.63 32.28
C THR A 68 -15.89 19.80 31.86
N CYS A 69 -16.02 19.06 30.76
CA CYS A 69 -14.91 18.36 30.12
C CYS A 69 -14.50 19.12 28.85
N ILE A 70 -13.19 19.21 28.64
CA ILE A 70 -12.57 19.91 27.52
C ILE A 70 -12.00 18.87 26.55
N LEU A 71 -12.12 19.15 25.25
CA LEU A 71 -11.55 18.33 24.19
C LEU A 71 -10.02 18.23 24.33
N LEU A 72 -9.45 17.02 24.20
CA LEU A 72 -7.99 16.83 24.20
C LEU A 72 -7.38 17.08 22.81
N GLU A 73 -6.08 17.33 22.80
CA GLU A 73 -5.23 17.53 21.61
C GLU A 73 -5.51 16.54 20.45
N PRO A 74 -5.65 15.20 20.65
CA PRO A 74 -5.89 14.27 19.53
C PRO A 74 -7.22 14.51 18.80
N SER A 75 -8.17 15.18 19.46
CA SER A 75 -9.50 15.47 18.94
C SER A 75 -9.68 16.96 18.63
N GLU A 76 -8.68 17.80 18.90
CA GLU A 76 -8.76 19.26 18.73
C GLU A 76 -9.02 19.68 17.28
N GLN A 77 -8.66 18.83 16.30
CA GLN A 77 -8.99 19.03 14.89
C GLN A 77 -10.48 19.22 14.62
N TYR A 78 -11.35 18.71 15.50
CA TYR A 78 -12.81 18.73 15.35
C TYR A 78 -13.50 19.82 16.19
N LYS A 79 -12.74 20.77 16.74
CA LYS A 79 -13.25 21.79 17.68
C LYS A 79 -14.32 22.71 17.09
N THR A 80 -14.22 23.01 15.80
CA THR A 80 -15.11 23.93 15.07
C THR A 80 -16.19 23.20 14.27
N ASP A 81 -16.07 21.87 14.15
CA ASP A 81 -16.93 21.08 13.27
C ASP A 81 -18.24 20.70 13.95
N PHE A 82 -19.28 20.55 13.13
CA PHE A 82 -20.56 20.02 13.58
C PHE A 82 -20.45 18.52 13.83
N LEU A 83 -21.31 18.02 14.71
CA LEU A 83 -21.30 16.61 15.05
C LEU A 83 -21.60 15.70 13.86
N GLU A 84 -22.51 16.13 13.00
CA GLU A 84 -22.91 15.43 11.79
C GLU A 84 -21.73 15.30 10.83
N ASP A 85 -20.95 16.37 10.64
CA ASP A 85 -19.78 16.38 9.77
C ASP A 85 -18.70 15.44 10.29
N ILE A 86 -18.44 15.46 11.61
CA ILE A 86 -17.48 14.56 12.25
C ILE A 86 -17.88 13.10 12.03
N VAL A 87 -19.16 12.78 12.24
CA VAL A 87 -19.67 11.42 12.03
C VAL A 87 -19.56 11.01 10.56
N PHE A 88 -19.91 11.90 9.64
CA PHE A 88 -19.79 11.67 8.21
C PHE A 88 -18.33 11.41 7.79
N HIS A 89 -17.39 12.25 8.24
CA HIS A 89 -15.97 12.09 7.96
C HIS A 89 -15.41 10.79 8.55
N GLN A 90 -15.86 10.38 9.73
CA GLN A 90 -15.47 9.09 10.31
C GLN A 90 -16.00 7.91 9.49
N GLN A 91 -17.26 7.98 9.04
CA GLN A 91 -17.85 6.94 8.19
C GLN A 91 -17.11 6.83 6.85
N LEU A 92 -16.86 7.96 6.19
CA LEU A 92 -16.12 8.00 4.94
C LEU A 92 -14.71 7.42 5.08
N ARG A 93 -14.00 7.75 6.17
CA ARG A 93 -12.67 7.20 6.45
C ARG A 93 -12.70 5.69 6.62
N ASN A 94 -13.68 5.16 7.36
CA ASN A 94 -13.82 3.71 7.56
C ASN A 94 -14.12 2.98 6.25
N GLU A 95 -14.97 3.55 5.39
CA GLU A 95 -15.30 2.99 4.08
C GLU A 95 -14.06 2.92 3.18
N LEU A 96 -13.28 4.01 3.12
CA LEU A 96 -12.02 4.04 2.37
C LEU A 96 -11.01 3.01 2.89
N GLU A 97 -10.87 2.88 4.22
CA GLU A 97 -9.98 1.89 4.83
C GLU A 97 -10.42 0.45 4.49
N GLU A 98 -11.72 0.18 4.48
CA GLU A 98 -12.27 -1.12 4.10
C GLU A 98 -12.03 -1.45 2.63
N GLU A 99 -12.19 -0.47 1.73
CA GLU A 99 -11.84 -0.62 0.32
C GLU A 99 -10.35 -0.90 0.13
N GLU A 100 -9.48 -0.15 0.80
CA GLU A 100 -8.02 -0.34 0.72
C GLU A 100 -7.63 -1.73 1.22
N ARG A 101 -8.19 -2.17 2.35
CA ARG A 101 -7.97 -3.51 2.88
C ARG A 101 -8.41 -4.58 1.90
N SER A 102 -9.57 -4.40 1.27
CA SER A 102 -10.08 -5.32 0.26
C SER A 102 -9.18 -5.37 -0.97
N LYS A 103 -8.69 -4.22 -1.45
CA LYS A 103 -7.73 -4.12 -2.56
C LYS A 103 -6.41 -4.81 -2.20
N GLN A 104 -5.89 -4.63 -0.99
CA GLN A 104 -4.69 -5.32 -0.52
C GLN A 104 -4.87 -6.84 -0.52
N VAL A 105 -5.98 -7.34 0.00
CA VAL A 105 -6.28 -8.78 0.00
C VAL A 105 -6.34 -9.33 -1.44
N GLN A 106 -7.00 -8.62 -2.36
CA GLN A 106 -7.06 -9.01 -3.76
C GLN A 106 -5.67 -9.03 -4.42
N LEU A 107 -4.83 -8.03 -4.15
CA LEU A 107 -3.46 -7.98 -4.65
C LEU A 107 -2.65 -9.17 -4.15
N THR A 108 -2.75 -9.51 -2.86
CA THR A 108 -2.07 -10.68 -2.28
C THR A 108 -2.50 -11.97 -2.96
N ILE A 109 -3.82 -12.17 -3.14
CA ILE A 109 -4.35 -13.35 -3.85
C ILE A 109 -3.83 -13.39 -5.29
N ASN A 110 -3.84 -12.26 -6.01
CA ASN A 110 -3.33 -12.19 -7.37
C ASN A 110 -1.82 -12.51 -7.45
N THR A 111 -1.02 -12.03 -6.49
CA THR A 111 0.41 -12.35 -6.44
C THR A 111 0.64 -13.84 -6.16
N ASP A 112 -0.15 -14.45 -5.27
CA ASP A 112 -0.04 -15.87 -4.94
C ASP A 112 -0.41 -16.73 -6.14
N THR A 113 -1.53 -16.44 -6.79
CA THR A 113 -1.94 -17.16 -8.01
C THR A 113 -0.92 -17.01 -9.14
N MET A 114 -0.34 -15.82 -9.33
CA MET A 114 0.73 -15.60 -10.31
C MET A 114 1.99 -16.41 -9.95
N MET A 115 2.38 -16.47 -8.68
CA MET A 115 3.49 -17.31 -8.23
C MET A 115 3.22 -18.79 -8.50
N GLU A 116 2.01 -19.27 -8.21
CA GLU A 116 1.61 -20.64 -8.51
C GLU A 116 1.66 -20.95 -10.00
N GLN A 117 1.22 -20.03 -10.86
CA GLN A 117 1.30 -20.16 -12.31
C GLN A 117 2.76 -20.20 -12.80
N ILE A 118 3.64 -19.35 -12.26
CA ILE A 118 5.08 -19.39 -12.57
C ILE A 118 5.68 -20.75 -12.14
N ILE A 119 5.35 -21.24 -10.95
CA ILE A 119 5.83 -22.55 -10.47
C ILE A 119 5.30 -23.67 -11.36
N LYS A 120 4.03 -23.62 -11.76
CA LYS A 120 3.40 -24.62 -12.62
C LYS A 120 4.05 -24.64 -14.00
N THR A 121 4.20 -23.49 -14.65
CA THR A 121 4.85 -23.37 -15.95
C THR A 121 6.32 -23.79 -15.90
N ALA A 122 7.06 -23.43 -14.83
CA ALA A 122 8.43 -23.90 -14.63
C ALA A 122 8.51 -25.42 -14.43
N LYS A 123 7.58 -26.02 -13.68
CA LYS A 123 7.46 -27.47 -13.51
C LYS A 123 7.12 -28.17 -14.83
N GLU A 124 6.21 -27.61 -15.64
CA GLU A 124 5.84 -28.13 -16.95
C GLU A 124 7.02 -28.06 -17.94
N LYS A 125 7.70 -26.92 -18.03
CA LYS A 125 8.93 -26.77 -18.83
C LYS A 125 9.98 -27.79 -18.43
N LYS A 126 10.20 -28.00 -17.12
CA LYS A 126 11.12 -29.03 -16.60
C LYS A 126 10.67 -30.47 -16.92
N LYS A 127 9.37 -30.75 -17.00
CA LYS A 127 8.86 -32.08 -17.39
C LYS A 127 9.01 -32.32 -18.89
N ASN A 128 8.83 -31.26 -19.69
CA ASN A 128 8.86 -31.28 -21.16
C ASN A 128 10.28 -31.14 -21.73
N THR A 129 11.27 -30.76 -20.93
CA THR A 129 12.67 -30.84 -21.36
C THR A 129 13.04 -32.28 -21.71
N LEU A 130 13.58 -32.44 -22.93
CA LEU A 130 14.01 -33.71 -23.51
C LEU A 130 15.07 -34.41 -22.65
N TYR A 131 15.89 -33.63 -21.96
CA TYR A 131 17.00 -34.11 -21.14
C TYR A 131 16.51 -34.46 -19.72
N LYS A 132 16.26 -35.76 -19.48
CA LYS A 132 15.99 -36.34 -18.16
C LYS A 132 17.15 -37.26 -17.76
N PRO A 133 18.17 -36.74 -17.06
CA PRO A 133 19.30 -37.55 -16.65
C PRO A 133 18.87 -38.59 -15.62
N THR A 134 19.16 -39.85 -15.91
CA THR A 134 18.72 -41.02 -15.14
C THR A 134 19.63 -41.25 -13.92
N SER A 135 20.89 -40.77 -13.98
CA SER A 135 21.91 -40.96 -12.94
C SER A 135 22.79 -39.71 -12.70
N LYS A 136 23.40 -39.61 -11.51
CA LYS A 136 24.33 -38.53 -11.14
C LYS A 136 25.55 -38.45 -12.08
N LYS A 137 26.02 -39.59 -12.60
CA LYS A 137 27.16 -39.65 -13.51
C LYS A 137 26.82 -39.08 -14.89
N GLU A 138 25.65 -39.44 -15.42
CA GLU A 138 25.11 -38.93 -16.69
C GLU A 138 24.87 -37.42 -16.68
N LYS A 139 24.53 -36.85 -15.50
CA LYS A 139 24.48 -35.39 -15.31
C LYS A 139 25.84 -34.73 -15.47
N LEU A 140 26.89 -35.33 -14.91
CA LEU A 140 28.23 -34.74 -14.93
C LEU A 140 28.83 -34.77 -16.34
N ASP A 141 28.65 -35.86 -17.07
CA ASP A 141 29.16 -36.00 -18.44
C ASP A 141 28.46 -35.00 -19.40
N ALA A 142 27.14 -34.82 -19.29
CA ALA A 142 26.39 -33.91 -20.16
C ALA A 142 26.62 -32.41 -19.91
N ILE A 143 27.30 -32.01 -18.82
CA ILE A 143 27.64 -30.60 -18.57
C ILE A 143 28.54 -30.07 -19.68
N ARG A 144 29.47 -30.89 -20.17
CA ARG A 144 30.42 -30.48 -21.21
C ARG A 144 29.69 -30.15 -22.52
N ASP A 145 28.81 -31.05 -22.96
CA ASP A 145 28.06 -30.92 -24.20
C ASP A 145 27.04 -29.78 -24.13
N ASN A 146 26.31 -29.65 -23.01
CA ASN A 146 25.38 -28.54 -22.80
C ASN A 146 26.08 -27.17 -22.80
N LYS A 147 27.29 -27.09 -22.22
CA LYS A 147 28.10 -25.86 -22.20
C LYS A 147 28.58 -25.48 -23.60
N GLU A 148 28.92 -26.46 -24.44
CA GLU A 148 29.33 -26.21 -25.81
C GLU A 148 28.15 -25.73 -26.67
N ASN A 149 26.98 -26.37 -26.53
CA ASN A 149 25.74 -25.96 -27.19
C ASN A 149 25.32 -24.53 -26.80
N GLU A 150 25.26 -24.22 -25.49
CA GLU A 150 24.97 -22.87 -25.00
C GLU A 150 25.95 -21.83 -25.55
N LYS A 151 27.23 -22.18 -25.65
CA LYS A 151 28.26 -21.28 -26.20
C LYS A 151 28.06 -21.03 -27.69
N GLN A 152 27.63 -22.04 -28.44
CA GLN A 152 27.34 -21.90 -29.87
C GLN A 152 26.10 -21.05 -30.12
N ILE A 153 25.03 -21.26 -29.37
CA ILE A 153 23.80 -20.44 -29.44
C ILE A 153 24.12 -18.97 -29.13
N ASN A 154 24.84 -18.69 -28.03
CA ASN A 154 25.24 -17.31 -27.71
C ASN A 154 26.13 -16.70 -28.81
N ARG A 155 26.99 -17.48 -29.49
CA ARG A 155 27.81 -16.97 -30.60
C ARG A 155 27.00 -16.62 -31.84
N GLU A 156 25.92 -17.35 -32.10
CA GLU A 156 24.98 -17.04 -33.18
C GLU A 156 24.14 -15.81 -32.85
N GLU A 157 23.66 -15.67 -31.61
CA GLU A 157 22.92 -14.48 -31.16
C GLU A 157 23.79 -13.21 -31.09
N GLU A 158 25.03 -13.34 -30.63
CA GLU A 158 26.00 -12.23 -30.57
C GLU A 158 26.75 -12.02 -31.90
N LYS A 159 26.39 -12.76 -32.95
CA LYS A 159 27.01 -12.62 -34.27
C LYS A 159 26.74 -11.22 -34.79
N PHE A 160 27.80 -10.41 -34.81
CA PHE A 160 27.76 -9.06 -35.33
C PHE A 160 27.79 -9.08 -36.86
N ASP A 161 26.64 -8.85 -37.49
CA ASP A 161 26.54 -8.73 -38.95
C ASP A 161 26.62 -7.26 -39.38
N LEU A 162 27.57 -6.92 -40.25
CA LEU A 162 27.74 -5.59 -40.85
C LEU A 162 26.99 -5.45 -42.18
N SER A 163 26.27 -6.49 -42.63
CA SER A 163 25.40 -6.36 -43.79
C SER A 163 24.46 -5.17 -43.58
N PRO A 164 24.39 -4.21 -44.53
CA PRO A 164 23.50 -3.07 -44.38
C PRO A 164 22.09 -3.61 -44.14
N PRO A 165 21.32 -3.07 -43.19
CA PRO A 165 19.93 -3.44 -43.05
C PRO A 165 19.29 -3.20 -44.42
N VAL A 166 18.78 -4.26 -45.04
CA VAL A 166 17.84 -4.09 -46.15
C VAL A 166 16.72 -3.28 -45.52
N LYS A 167 16.64 -2.02 -45.91
CA LYS A 167 15.52 -1.18 -45.56
C LYS A 167 14.31 -1.80 -46.25
N ASP A 168 13.62 -2.69 -45.55
CA ASP A 168 12.19 -2.78 -45.73
C ASP A 168 11.69 -1.40 -45.29
N GLU A 169 11.41 -0.54 -46.28
CA GLU A 169 10.75 0.73 -46.01
C GLU A 169 9.34 0.39 -45.56
N ASP A 170 9.18 0.21 -44.26
CA ASP A 170 7.89 0.18 -43.60
C ASP A 170 7.13 1.44 -44.06
N ALA A 171 6.03 1.21 -44.78
CA ALA A 171 5.26 2.27 -45.40
C ALA A 171 4.87 3.32 -44.35
N GLU A 172 5.01 4.59 -44.70
CA GLU A 172 4.74 5.72 -43.81
C GLU A 172 3.25 5.74 -43.42
N ILE A 173 2.92 5.21 -42.24
CA ILE A 173 1.55 5.16 -41.72
C ILE A 173 1.16 6.58 -41.27
N ILE A 174 0.34 7.25 -42.07
CA ILE A 174 -0.21 8.58 -41.78
C ILE A 174 -1.59 8.41 -41.15
N ASP A 175 -1.82 9.07 -40.01
CA ASP A 175 -3.15 9.14 -39.41
C ASP A 175 -4.08 10.04 -40.26
N PHE A 176 -5.16 9.46 -40.79
CA PHE A 176 -6.08 10.12 -41.72
C PHE A 176 -6.82 11.31 -41.10
N ALA A 177 -6.97 11.34 -39.76
CA ALA A 177 -7.70 12.40 -39.07
C ALA A 177 -6.86 13.68 -38.86
N THR A 178 -5.55 13.53 -38.62
CA THR A 178 -4.70 14.65 -38.16
C THR A 178 -3.58 15.04 -39.13
N ARG A 179 -3.33 14.25 -40.19
CA ARG A 179 -2.23 14.47 -41.18
C ARG A 179 -0.88 14.77 -40.51
N LYS A 180 -0.63 14.23 -39.31
CA LYS A 180 0.64 14.36 -38.59
C LYS A 180 1.33 13.00 -38.53
N LYS A 181 2.66 13.06 -38.59
CA LYS A 181 3.55 11.92 -38.50
C LYS A 181 3.48 11.35 -37.08
N ILE A 182 3.13 10.08 -36.94
CA ILE A 182 3.21 9.38 -35.65
C ILE A 182 4.69 8.98 -35.48
N GLU A 183 5.37 9.56 -34.50
CA GLU A 183 6.70 9.12 -34.12
C GLU A 183 6.57 7.79 -33.37
N GLU A 184 6.93 6.69 -34.02
CA GLU A 184 7.15 5.43 -33.33
C GLU A 184 8.29 5.61 -32.32
N GLN A 185 8.03 5.24 -31.07
CA GLN A 185 9.09 5.21 -30.07
C GLN A 185 10.17 4.21 -30.50
N PRO A 186 11.46 4.56 -30.39
CA PRO A 186 12.53 3.67 -30.79
C PRO A 186 12.45 2.38 -29.98
N VAL A 187 12.27 1.27 -30.69
CA VAL A 187 12.37 -0.08 -30.13
C VAL A 187 13.75 -0.18 -29.47
N LYS A 188 13.75 -0.26 -28.13
CA LYS A 188 14.96 -0.47 -27.35
C LYS A 188 15.58 -1.80 -27.78
N LYS A 189 16.58 -1.75 -28.68
CA LYS A 189 17.42 -2.90 -29.00
C LYS A 189 18.03 -3.39 -27.69
N GLY A 190 17.70 -4.63 -27.31
CA GLY A 190 18.22 -5.27 -26.10
C GLY A 190 19.74 -5.15 -26.09
N THR A 191 20.29 -4.57 -25.02
CA THR A 191 21.73 -4.45 -24.86
C THR A 191 22.33 -5.85 -24.83
N SER A 192 23.25 -6.15 -25.73
CA SER A 192 23.94 -7.45 -25.74
C SER A 192 24.59 -7.71 -24.37
N ARG A 193 24.56 -8.95 -23.90
CA ARG A 193 25.16 -9.37 -22.62
C ARG A 193 26.64 -8.99 -22.53
N LEU A 194 27.36 -9.00 -23.65
CA LEU A 194 28.73 -8.50 -23.74
C LEU A 194 28.82 -6.99 -23.44
N MET A 195 27.94 -6.15 -23.98
CA MET A 195 27.88 -4.73 -23.65
C MET A 195 27.55 -4.48 -22.18
N GLU A 196 26.67 -5.29 -21.59
CA GLU A 196 26.32 -5.19 -20.17
C GLU A 196 27.52 -5.56 -19.28
N LYS A 197 28.25 -6.62 -19.61
CA LYS A 197 29.50 -6.99 -18.92
C LYS A 197 30.60 -5.94 -19.08
N LEU A 198 30.74 -5.36 -20.28
CA LEU A 198 31.71 -4.27 -20.54
C LEU A 198 31.35 -3.01 -19.77
N LYS A 199 30.07 -2.65 -19.68
CA LYS A 199 29.59 -1.54 -18.84
C LYS A 199 29.86 -1.83 -17.36
N ARG A 200 29.53 -3.02 -16.88
CA ARG A 200 29.77 -3.40 -15.48
C ARG A 200 31.25 -3.36 -15.11
N LYS A 201 32.12 -3.86 -15.99
CA LYS A 201 33.57 -3.80 -15.78
C LYS A 201 34.12 -2.37 -15.82
N ARG A 202 33.58 -1.52 -16.71
CA ARG A 202 33.90 -0.09 -16.76
C ARG A 202 33.46 0.62 -15.48
N ASP A 203 32.29 0.29 -14.95
CA ASP A 203 31.75 0.90 -13.72
C ASP A 203 32.53 0.42 -12.47
N GLU A 204 32.96 -0.85 -12.45
CA GLU A 204 33.88 -1.42 -11.45
C GLU A 204 35.27 -0.71 -11.49
N GLU A 205 35.82 -0.41 -12.67
CA GLU A 205 37.09 0.33 -12.82
C GLU A 205 36.99 1.83 -12.51
N LEU A 206 35.82 2.45 -12.73
CA LEU A 206 35.57 3.87 -12.46
C LEU A 206 35.16 4.16 -11.00
N GLY A 207 35.14 3.14 -10.14
CA GLY A 207 34.94 3.32 -8.69
C GLY A 207 33.61 4.00 -8.35
N LYS A 208 32.54 3.74 -9.09
CA LYS A 208 31.18 4.15 -8.72
C LYS A 208 30.51 3.09 -7.82
N ASP A 209 31.17 2.77 -6.71
CA ASP A 209 30.53 2.23 -5.52
C ASP A 209 30.73 3.24 -4.38
N LYS A 210 30.00 4.36 -4.49
CA LYS A 210 29.55 5.20 -3.39
C LYS A 210 28.17 5.74 -3.72
#